data_AF-A0A919INM9-F1
#
_entry.id   AF-A0A919INM9-F1
#
_cell.length_a   1.000
_cell.length_b   1.000
_cell.length_c   1.000
_cell.angle_alpha   90.00
_cell.angle_beta   90.00
_cell.angle_gamma   90.00
#
_symmetry.space_group_name_H-M   'P 1'
#
loop_
_entity.id
_entity.type
_entity.pdbx_description
1 polymer ?
#
loop_
_entity_poly.entity_id
_entity_poly.type
_entity_poly.pdbx_seq_one_letter_code
_entity_poly.pdbx_strand_id
1 'polypeptide(L)'
;MTALDDLGRRVSRWWGRASEHLVYHFAAAPGTTAPIVRDSYVRVWLTDMFLADARVRAADVFPALRCSVTMDLDGTRVTTSAVVQAPPGQEAPGPRSGSLTGWVPYTGGSVGIQACLYAVKANDSLRLALDVLGVFASVAAPTIPALAQLGEQVAKGIDKVESAIDEVGDGPRLVLDKEYALTGGTSDRLTPGHLAVINRPARDFDVSRLDLAGGQLRLDGGPLDGTDYLVLELQTTRERDDWTFPELDELVREAKEAQLRNETGRFDRLRQDLLVAIFTHPGLTHADQKRVAAGMRRELEDAGWGAAARDEVGSVADLVRFRGLPAPSEVGGLTLGDLLG
;
A
#
# COMPACT_ATOMS: atom_id res chain seq x y z
N MET A 1 -10.43 -19.86 -14.54
CA MET A 1 -10.40 -18.48 -15.07
C MET A 1 -11.11 -17.63 -14.04
N THR A 2 -10.37 -16.75 -13.37
CA THR A 2 -10.87 -15.98 -12.21
C THR A 2 -11.50 -14.66 -12.68
N ALA A 3 -12.37 -14.03 -11.87
CA ALA A 3 -12.97 -12.75 -12.27
C ALA A 3 -11.93 -11.61 -12.39
N LEU A 4 -10.83 -11.71 -11.63
CA LEU A 4 -9.66 -10.83 -11.79
C LEU A 4 -9.05 -10.91 -13.20
N ASP A 5 -9.01 -12.10 -13.80
CA ASP A 5 -8.53 -12.28 -15.17
C ASP A 5 -9.46 -11.63 -16.21
N ASP A 6 -10.77 -11.64 -15.98
CA ASP A 6 -11.73 -11.05 -16.91
C ASP A 6 -11.71 -9.52 -16.88
N LEU A 7 -11.62 -8.93 -15.68
CA LEU A 7 -11.41 -7.50 -15.52
C LEU A 7 -10.10 -7.05 -16.15
N GLY A 8 -9.00 -7.79 -15.93
CA GLY A 8 -7.71 -7.50 -16.56
C GLY A 8 -7.84 -7.38 -18.07
N ARG A 9 -8.56 -8.31 -18.72
CA ARG A 9 -8.84 -8.24 -20.16
C ARG A 9 -9.73 -7.07 -20.57
N ARG A 10 -10.71 -6.67 -19.75
CA ARG A 10 -11.55 -5.47 -20.01
C ARG A 10 -10.70 -4.20 -19.95
N VAL A 11 -9.86 -4.06 -18.92
CA VAL A 11 -8.92 -2.95 -18.79
C VAL A 11 -7.98 -2.89 -19.99
N SER A 12 -7.39 -4.01 -20.40
CA SER A 12 -6.56 -4.07 -21.61
C SER A 12 -7.33 -3.69 -22.88
N ARG A 13 -8.62 -4.02 -22.97
CA ARG A 13 -9.48 -3.59 -24.10
C ARG A 13 -9.81 -2.09 -24.07
N TRP A 14 -10.06 -1.51 -22.90
CA TRP A 14 -10.25 -0.06 -22.76
C TRP A 14 -8.96 0.67 -23.09
N TRP A 15 -7.84 0.19 -22.56
CA TRP A 15 -6.51 0.67 -22.88
C TRP A 15 -6.24 0.68 -24.38
N GLY A 16 -6.51 -0.43 -25.08
CA GLY A 16 -6.32 -0.50 -26.54
C GLY A 16 -7.12 0.54 -27.33
N ARG A 17 -8.18 1.12 -26.77
CA ARG A 17 -8.93 2.24 -27.37
C ARG A 17 -8.46 3.61 -26.91
N ALA A 18 -8.00 3.72 -25.67
CA ALA A 18 -7.60 4.99 -25.06
C ALA A 18 -6.15 5.36 -25.36
N SER A 19 -5.26 4.38 -25.59
CA SER A 19 -3.81 4.57 -25.60
C SER A 19 -3.30 5.57 -26.63
N GLU A 20 -4.01 5.76 -27.75
CA GLU A 20 -3.66 6.77 -28.77
C GLU A 20 -3.85 8.22 -28.29
N HIS A 21 -4.59 8.41 -27.20
CA HIS A 21 -4.89 9.72 -26.60
C HIS A 21 -4.16 9.96 -25.28
N LEU A 22 -3.32 9.01 -24.84
CA LEU A 22 -2.60 9.07 -23.59
C LEU A 22 -1.14 9.48 -23.80
N VAL A 23 -0.68 10.40 -22.96
CA VAL A 23 0.74 10.73 -22.83
C VAL A 23 1.28 10.12 -21.55
N TYR A 24 2.45 9.49 -21.65
CA TYR A 24 3.22 8.99 -20.51
C TYR A 24 4.44 9.86 -20.32
N HIS A 25 4.65 10.30 -19.09
CA HIS A 25 5.87 10.98 -18.70
C HIS A 25 6.45 10.27 -17.48
N PHE A 26 7.66 9.74 -17.64
CA PHE A 26 8.38 9.11 -16.53
C PHE A 26 9.49 10.04 -16.05
N ALA A 27 9.44 10.39 -14.76
CA ALA A 27 10.48 11.13 -14.08
C ALA A 27 11.16 10.20 -13.07
N ALA A 28 12.42 9.85 -13.34
CA ALA A 28 13.22 9.06 -12.40
C ALA A 28 13.34 9.78 -11.05
N ALA A 29 13.29 9.02 -9.96
CA ALA A 29 13.46 9.61 -8.64
C ALA A 29 14.86 10.27 -8.51
N PRO A 30 14.98 11.43 -7.82
CA PRO A 30 16.25 12.13 -7.70
C PRO A 30 17.33 11.25 -7.06
N GLY A 31 18.51 11.16 -7.71
CA GLY A 31 19.63 10.36 -7.21
C GLY A 31 19.51 8.85 -7.45
N THR A 32 18.42 8.38 -8.09
CA THR A 32 18.23 6.96 -8.42
C THR A 32 18.15 6.76 -9.93
N THR A 33 19.26 6.33 -10.53
CA THR A 33 19.29 5.75 -11.88
C THR A 33 19.42 4.23 -11.85
N ALA A 34 19.60 3.65 -10.67
CA ALA A 34 19.75 2.22 -10.49
C ALA A 34 18.40 1.52 -10.71
N PRO A 35 18.36 0.43 -11.49
CA PRO A 35 17.17 -0.40 -11.60
C PRO A 35 16.80 -0.98 -10.24
N ILE A 36 15.52 -1.29 -10.07
CA ILE A 36 15.09 -2.15 -8.97
C ILE A 36 15.79 -3.49 -9.15
N VAL A 37 16.46 -3.99 -8.11
CA VAL A 37 17.18 -5.27 -8.14
C VAL A 37 16.37 -6.35 -7.44
N ARG A 38 16.65 -7.61 -7.79
CA ARG A 38 16.15 -8.76 -7.04
C ARG A 38 16.48 -8.62 -5.55
N ASP A 39 15.64 -9.19 -4.69
CA ASP A 39 15.78 -9.15 -3.24
C ASP A 39 15.60 -7.72 -2.67
N SER A 40 14.79 -6.91 -3.34
CA SER A 40 14.30 -5.62 -2.86
C SER A 40 12.80 -5.67 -2.60
N TYR A 41 12.25 -4.66 -1.96
CA TYR A 41 10.82 -4.40 -1.88
C TYR A 41 10.42 -3.35 -2.91
N VAL A 42 9.19 -3.48 -3.39
CA VAL A 42 8.54 -2.52 -4.28
C VAL A 42 7.23 -2.08 -3.65
N ARG A 43 6.92 -0.79 -3.74
CA ARG A 43 5.57 -0.29 -3.49
C ARG A 43 5.15 0.67 -4.58
N VAL A 44 3.85 0.70 -4.84
CA VAL A 44 3.23 1.68 -5.73
C VAL A 44 2.40 2.65 -4.88
N TRP A 45 2.58 3.94 -5.14
CA TRP A 45 1.92 5.02 -4.41
C TRP A 45 1.21 5.94 -5.41
N LEU A 46 0.02 6.41 -5.07
CA LEU A 46 -0.62 7.52 -5.78
C LEU A 46 -0.08 8.82 -5.21
N THR A 47 0.52 9.67 -6.02
CA THR A 47 1.03 10.99 -5.57
C THR A 47 0.11 12.12 -5.99
N ASP A 48 -0.56 11.99 -7.13
CA ASP A 48 -1.52 12.99 -7.60
C ASP A 48 -2.57 12.36 -8.55
N MET A 49 -3.76 12.93 -8.56
CA MET A 49 -4.80 12.62 -9.55
C MET A 49 -5.76 13.79 -9.70
N PHE A 50 -6.27 13.98 -10.91
CA PHE A 50 -7.13 15.12 -11.23
C PHE A 50 -8.13 14.76 -12.33
N LEU A 51 -9.32 15.37 -12.25
CA LEU A 51 -10.33 15.35 -13.30
C LEU A 51 -10.47 16.75 -13.89
N ALA A 52 -10.46 16.85 -15.22
CA ALA A 52 -10.69 18.11 -15.93
C ALA A 52 -12.06 18.70 -15.58
N ASP A 53 -13.08 17.83 -15.52
CA ASP A 53 -14.45 18.21 -15.25
C ASP A 53 -14.80 17.96 -13.79
N ALA A 54 -15.10 19.04 -13.05
CA ALA A 54 -15.69 18.93 -11.71
C ALA A 54 -17.19 18.60 -11.76
N ARG A 55 -17.83 18.65 -12.94
CA ARG A 55 -19.26 18.39 -13.14
C ARG A 55 -19.53 17.60 -14.42
N VAL A 56 -20.35 16.56 -14.30
CA VAL A 56 -20.85 15.78 -15.44
C VAL A 56 -22.37 15.72 -15.37
N ARG A 57 -23.04 16.20 -16.43
CA ARG A 57 -24.51 16.24 -16.53
C ARG A 57 -25.17 16.91 -15.31
N ALA A 58 -24.66 18.08 -14.93
CA ALA A 58 -25.11 18.91 -13.79
C ALA A 58 -24.94 18.27 -12.39
N ALA A 59 -24.27 17.13 -12.26
CA ALA A 59 -23.88 16.56 -10.99
C ALA A 59 -22.38 16.82 -10.73
N ASP A 60 -22.04 17.16 -9.49
CA ASP A 60 -20.65 17.24 -9.05
C ASP A 60 -20.02 15.84 -9.08
N VAL A 61 -18.79 15.75 -9.59
CA VAL A 61 -18.02 14.51 -9.68
C VAL A 61 -16.65 14.67 -9.04
N PHE A 62 -16.11 13.55 -8.59
CA PHE A 62 -14.85 13.49 -7.87
C PHE A 62 -13.97 12.37 -8.42
N PRO A 63 -12.63 12.52 -8.35
CA PRO A 63 -11.72 11.47 -8.79
C PRO A 63 -11.79 10.26 -7.86
N ALA A 64 -11.91 9.09 -8.46
CA ALA A 64 -11.66 7.81 -7.79
C ALA A 64 -10.72 6.96 -8.63
N LEU A 65 -9.69 6.43 -7.99
CA LEU A 65 -8.72 5.55 -8.62
C LEU A 65 -8.96 4.12 -8.16
N ARG A 66 -9.03 3.19 -9.10
CA ARG A 66 -8.76 1.77 -8.85
C ARG A 66 -7.39 1.44 -9.40
N CYS A 67 -6.56 0.77 -8.61
CA CYS A 67 -5.27 0.26 -9.06
C CYS A 67 -5.15 -1.22 -8.69
N SER A 68 -4.51 -2.00 -9.56
CA SER A 68 -4.04 -3.33 -9.26
C SER A 68 -2.60 -3.49 -9.67
N VAL A 69 -1.83 -4.14 -8.81
CA VAL A 69 -0.41 -4.42 -9.03
C VAL A 69 -0.23 -5.92 -9.01
N THR A 70 0.28 -6.45 -10.11
CA THR A 70 0.52 -7.88 -10.31
C THR A 70 2.01 -8.14 -10.36
N MET A 71 2.49 -9.07 -9.55
CA MET A 71 3.90 -9.43 -9.45
C MET A 71 4.06 -10.94 -9.42
N ASP A 72 5.15 -11.45 -9.96
CA ASP A 72 5.52 -12.86 -9.79
C ASP A 72 6.37 -13.01 -8.51
N LEU A 73 5.88 -13.80 -7.56
CA LEU A 73 6.54 -14.18 -6.32
C LEU A 73 6.83 -15.68 -6.36
N ASP A 74 8.09 -16.06 -6.59
CA ASP A 74 8.56 -17.45 -6.63
C ASP A 74 7.72 -18.37 -7.55
N GLY A 75 7.40 -17.85 -8.74
CA GLY A 75 6.59 -18.55 -9.74
C GLY A 75 5.07 -18.49 -9.50
N THR A 76 4.64 -17.83 -8.43
CA THR A 76 3.22 -17.54 -8.16
C THR A 76 2.91 -16.10 -8.51
N ARG A 77 1.95 -15.89 -9.42
CA ARG A 77 1.46 -14.56 -9.73
C ARG A 77 0.53 -14.07 -8.62
N VAL A 78 0.86 -12.94 -8.03
CA VAL A 78 0.11 -12.30 -6.95
C VAL A 78 -0.36 -10.93 -7.40
N THR A 79 -1.65 -10.67 -7.22
CA THR A 79 -2.27 -9.38 -7.53
C THR A 79 -2.78 -8.73 -6.26
N THR A 80 -2.30 -7.52 -5.96
CA THR A 80 -2.88 -6.63 -4.96
C THR A 80 -3.76 -5.60 -5.66
N SER A 81 -4.81 -5.14 -4.99
CA SER A 81 -5.72 -4.13 -5.52
C SER A 81 -6.01 -3.08 -4.46
N ALA A 82 -6.11 -1.83 -4.88
CA ALA A 82 -6.44 -0.69 -4.03
C ALA A 82 -7.43 0.24 -4.72
N VAL A 83 -8.21 0.93 -3.89
CA VAL A 83 -9.10 2.01 -4.31
C VAL A 83 -8.75 3.25 -3.51
N VAL A 84 -8.56 4.38 -4.20
CA VAL A 84 -8.35 5.69 -3.59
C VAL A 84 -9.46 6.62 -4.04
N GLN A 85 -10.25 7.12 -3.09
CA GLN A 85 -11.31 8.09 -3.34
C GLN A 85 -11.48 9.02 -2.13
N ALA A 86 -12.20 10.12 -2.32
CA ALA A 86 -12.53 11.01 -1.21
C ALA A 86 -13.40 10.30 -0.15
N PRO A 87 -13.15 10.49 1.15
CA PRO A 87 -14.08 10.05 2.19
C PRO A 87 -15.47 10.67 2.01
N PRO A 88 -16.55 10.01 2.47
CA PRO A 88 -17.88 10.60 2.47
C PRO A 88 -17.90 11.94 3.21
N GLY A 89 -18.45 12.98 2.57
CA GLY A 89 -18.52 14.34 3.12
C GLY A 89 -17.24 15.18 2.96
N GLN A 90 -16.21 14.66 2.30
CA GLN A 90 -14.96 15.39 1.97
C GLN A 90 -14.69 15.40 0.46
N GLU A 91 -15.75 15.46 -0.32
CA GLU A 91 -15.70 15.53 -1.77
C GLU A 91 -15.25 16.91 -2.22
N ALA A 92 -13.93 17.08 -2.30
CA ALA A 92 -13.29 18.27 -2.85
C ALA A 92 -12.54 17.91 -4.14
N PRO A 93 -12.64 18.74 -5.20
CA PRO A 93 -11.73 18.69 -6.34
C PRO A 93 -10.31 18.99 -5.85
N GLY A 94 -9.35 18.12 -6.16
CA GLY A 94 -7.95 18.39 -5.86
C GLY A 94 -7.08 17.14 -5.80
N PRO A 95 -5.75 17.34 -5.73
CA PRO A 95 -4.76 16.27 -5.64
C PRO A 95 -5.08 15.30 -4.52
N ARG A 96 -4.96 14.01 -4.80
CA ARG A 96 -5.08 12.95 -3.79
C ARG A 96 -3.87 12.06 -3.87
N SER A 97 -3.37 11.69 -2.69
CA SER A 97 -2.27 10.75 -2.54
C SER A 97 -2.65 9.61 -1.62
N GLY A 98 -2.10 8.42 -1.84
CA GLY A 98 -2.34 7.27 -0.97
C GLY A 98 -1.56 6.03 -1.38
N SER A 99 -1.36 5.11 -0.43
CA SER A 99 -0.73 3.82 -0.70
C SER A 99 -1.62 2.97 -1.60
N LEU A 100 -1.08 2.50 -2.73
CA LEU A 100 -1.77 1.56 -3.60
C LEU A 100 -1.36 0.11 -3.30
N THR A 101 -0.14 -0.07 -2.79
CA THR A 101 0.32 -1.34 -2.23
C THR A 101 1.09 -1.10 -0.94
N GLY A 102 1.19 -2.12 -0.08
CA GLY A 102 2.27 -2.18 0.91
C GLY A 102 3.63 -2.45 0.26
N TRP A 103 4.65 -2.69 1.08
CA TRP A 103 5.93 -3.19 0.60
C TRP A 103 5.79 -4.66 0.20
N VAL A 104 5.92 -4.93 -1.10
CA VAL A 104 5.86 -6.28 -1.67
C VAL A 104 7.28 -6.73 -2.01
N PRO A 105 7.73 -7.91 -1.55
CA PRO A 105 9.02 -8.48 -1.97
C PRO A 105 9.09 -8.62 -3.49
N TYR A 106 10.26 -8.36 -4.08
CA TYR A 106 10.50 -8.50 -5.50
C TYR A 106 11.61 -9.51 -5.78
N THR A 107 11.23 -10.62 -6.43
CA THR A 107 12.09 -11.80 -6.68
C THR A 107 12.61 -11.86 -8.12
N GLY A 108 12.43 -10.79 -8.91
CA GLY A 108 13.05 -10.65 -10.24
C GLY A 108 12.15 -10.96 -11.44
N GLY A 109 10.83 -11.01 -11.26
CA GLY A 109 9.83 -11.17 -12.33
C GLY A 109 9.36 -9.85 -12.96
N SER A 110 8.17 -9.85 -13.57
CA SER A 110 7.54 -8.62 -14.04
C SER A 110 6.66 -7.97 -12.96
N VAL A 111 6.44 -6.67 -13.10
CA VAL A 111 5.51 -5.88 -12.29
C VAL A 111 4.51 -5.26 -13.26
N GLY A 112 3.28 -5.80 -13.25
CA GLY A 112 2.15 -5.25 -13.99
C GLY A 112 1.41 -4.24 -13.13
N ILE A 113 1.13 -3.06 -13.67
CA ILE A 113 0.32 -2.02 -13.04
C ILE A 113 -0.87 -1.75 -13.94
N GLN A 114 -2.06 -1.95 -13.39
CA GLN A 114 -3.33 -1.63 -14.02
C GLN A 114 -4.06 -0.59 -13.19
N ALA A 115 -4.35 0.56 -13.77
CA ALA A 115 -5.05 1.63 -13.05
C ALA A 115 -6.18 2.22 -13.88
N CYS A 116 -7.28 2.57 -13.22
CA CYS A 116 -8.43 3.19 -13.84
C CYS A 116 -8.87 4.39 -13.00
N LEU A 117 -8.90 5.57 -13.61
CA LEU A 117 -9.45 6.78 -13.01
C LEU A 117 -10.90 6.93 -13.42
N TYR A 118 -11.77 7.17 -12.45
CA TYR A 118 -13.21 7.34 -12.62
C TYR A 118 -13.65 8.71 -12.13
N ALA A 119 -14.73 9.21 -12.74
CA ALA A 119 -15.48 10.35 -12.24
C ALA A 119 -16.70 9.83 -11.48
N VAL A 120 -16.66 9.90 -10.15
CA VAL A 120 -17.72 9.36 -9.27
C VAL A 120 -18.59 10.48 -8.70
N LYS A 121 -19.90 10.25 -8.59
CA LYS A 121 -20.82 11.16 -7.90
C LYS A 121 -20.92 10.78 -6.43
N ALA A 122 -21.21 11.74 -5.57
CA ALA A 122 -21.20 11.52 -4.12
C ALA A 122 -22.13 10.38 -3.63
N ASN A 123 -23.21 10.06 -4.38
CA ASN A 123 -24.24 9.09 -4.02
C ASN A 123 -24.58 8.09 -5.15
N ASP A 124 -23.62 7.69 -5.98
CA ASP A 124 -23.87 6.72 -7.06
C ASP A 124 -23.45 5.28 -6.72
N SER A 125 -23.99 4.33 -7.50
CA SER A 125 -23.69 2.90 -7.37
C SER A 125 -22.21 2.59 -7.57
N LEU A 126 -21.50 3.41 -8.36
CA LEU A 126 -20.08 3.25 -8.61
C LEU A 126 -19.27 3.52 -7.34
N ARG A 127 -19.57 4.60 -6.62
CA ARG A 127 -18.96 4.89 -5.32
C ARG A 127 -19.18 3.75 -4.32
N LEU A 128 -20.41 3.26 -4.20
CA LEU A 128 -20.72 2.14 -3.28
C LEU A 128 -19.93 0.88 -3.65
N ALA A 129 -19.80 0.59 -4.94
CA ALA A 129 -19.04 -0.55 -5.40
C ALA A 129 -17.53 -0.37 -5.14
N LEU A 130 -17.01 0.85 -5.30
CA LEU A 130 -15.64 1.22 -4.97
C LEU A 130 -15.36 1.19 -3.45
N ASP A 131 -16.32 1.58 -2.61
CA ASP A 131 -16.22 1.47 -1.15
C ASP A 131 -16.13 -0.01 -0.73
N VAL A 132 -16.96 -0.87 -1.32
CA VAL A 132 -16.88 -2.33 -1.10
C VAL A 132 -15.51 -2.87 -1.48
N LEU A 133 -14.94 -2.44 -2.62
CA LEU A 133 -13.58 -2.82 -3.01
C LEU A 133 -12.51 -2.28 -2.04
N GLY A 134 -12.67 -1.05 -1.55
CA GLY A 134 -11.76 -0.44 -0.59
C GLY A 134 -11.67 -1.24 0.71
N VAL A 135 -12.78 -1.83 1.18
CA VAL A 135 -12.80 -2.71 2.36
C VAL A 135 -11.98 -3.98 2.15
N PHE A 136 -11.97 -4.55 0.95
CA PHE A 136 -11.15 -5.74 0.66
C PHE A 136 -9.68 -5.38 0.41
N ALA A 137 -9.40 -4.19 -0.09
CA ALA A 137 -8.06 -3.67 -0.31
C ALA A 137 -7.32 -3.33 1.00
N SER A 138 -8.04 -3.00 2.07
CA SER A 138 -7.46 -2.55 3.35
C SER A 138 -7.02 -3.69 4.28
N VAL A 139 -7.23 -4.96 3.88
CA VAL A 139 -6.73 -6.11 4.64
C VAL A 139 -5.21 -6.16 4.51
N ALA A 140 -4.54 -5.66 5.55
CA ALA A 140 -3.08 -5.57 5.67
C ALA A 140 -2.40 -6.89 5.30
N ALA A 141 -1.42 -6.78 4.39
CA ALA A 141 -0.49 -7.82 3.92
C ALA A 141 -0.82 -9.24 4.39
N PRO A 142 -1.84 -9.87 3.81
CA PRO A 142 -2.15 -11.25 4.12
C PRO A 142 -0.96 -12.11 3.68
N THR A 143 -0.65 -13.15 4.45
CA THR A 143 0.24 -14.22 3.97
C THR A 143 -0.20 -14.67 2.56
N ILE A 144 0.72 -15.12 1.70
CA ILE A 144 0.40 -15.53 0.31
C ILE A 144 -0.86 -16.42 0.19
N PRO A 145 -1.12 -17.37 1.11
CA PRO A 145 -2.37 -18.14 1.08
C PRO A 145 -3.65 -17.30 1.30
N ALA A 146 -3.60 -16.28 2.15
CA ALA A 146 -4.71 -15.36 2.39
C ALA A 146 -4.89 -14.36 1.23
N LEU A 147 -3.82 -14.01 0.49
CA LEU A 147 -3.92 -13.24 -0.77
C LEU A 147 -4.71 -14.01 -1.85
N ALA A 148 -4.57 -15.33 -1.92
CA ALA A 148 -5.34 -16.15 -2.88
C ALA A 148 -6.85 -16.20 -2.53
N GLN A 149 -7.21 -16.29 -1.25
CA GLN A 149 -8.61 -16.29 -0.82
C GLN A 149 -9.27 -14.90 -0.93
N LEU A 150 -8.52 -13.83 -0.67
CA LEU A 150 -8.98 -12.46 -0.91
C LEU A 150 -9.21 -12.19 -2.41
N GLY A 151 -8.44 -12.81 -3.29
CA GLY A 151 -8.62 -12.72 -4.74
C GLY A 151 -10.04 -13.06 -5.20
N GLU A 152 -10.70 -14.06 -4.60
CA GLU A 152 -12.08 -14.44 -4.94
C GLU A 152 -13.14 -13.46 -4.41
N GLN A 153 -12.92 -12.83 -3.27
CA GLN A 153 -13.86 -11.85 -2.71
C GLN A 153 -13.71 -10.48 -3.39
N VAL A 154 -12.47 -10.07 -3.67
CA VAL A 154 -12.14 -8.90 -4.50
C VAL A 154 -12.75 -9.07 -5.89
N ALA A 155 -12.66 -10.26 -6.48
CA ALA A 155 -13.34 -10.61 -7.74
C ALA A 155 -14.86 -10.33 -7.70
N LYS A 156 -15.57 -10.71 -6.63
CA LYS A 156 -17.01 -10.42 -6.49
C LYS A 156 -17.31 -8.93 -6.28
N GLY A 157 -16.44 -8.20 -5.59
CA GLY A 157 -16.55 -6.75 -5.47
C GLY A 157 -16.31 -6.05 -6.81
N ILE A 158 -15.40 -6.59 -7.62
CA ILE A 158 -15.09 -6.15 -8.97
C ILE A 158 -16.31 -6.31 -9.88
N ASP A 159 -16.98 -7.48 -9.85
CA ASP A 159 -18.19 -7.71 -10.65
C ASP A 159 -19.28 -6.67 -10.36
N LYS A 160 -19.38 -6.19 -9.11
CA LYS A 160 -20.31 -5.11 -8.72
C LYS A 160 -19.89 -3.76 -9.28
N VAL A 161 -18.59 -3.43 -9.25
CA VAL A 161 -18.07 -2.21 -9.88
C VAL A 161 -18.29 -2.26 -11.39
N GLU A 162 -18.03 -3.40 -12.01
CA GLU A 162 -18.26 -3.60 -13.45
C GLU A 162 -19.73 -3.43 -13.82
N SER A 163 -20.65 -4.03 -13.05
CA SER A 163 -22.09 -3.88 -13.27
C SER A 163 -22.51 -2.42 -13.11
N ALA A 164 -21.99 -1.72 -12.10
CA ALA A 164 -22.26 -0.29 -11.91
C ALA A 164 -21.70 0.58 -13.05
N ILE A 165 -20.51 0.26 -13.59
CA ILE A 165 -19.94 0.98 -14.74
C ILE A 165 -20.78 0.73 -15.99
N ASP A 166 -21.15 -0.52 -16.26
CA ASP A 166 -21.94 -0.90 -17.43
C ASP A 166 -23.36 -0.30 -17.36
N GLU A 167 -23.95 -0.18 -16.17
CA GLU A 167 -25.26 0.47 -15.95
C GLU A 167 -25.23 1.99 -16.16
N VAL A 168 -24.16 2.66 -15.75
CA VAL A 168 -24.04 4.14 -15.83
C VAL A 168 -23.56 4.59 -17.21
N GLY A 169 -22.85 3.74 -17.95
CA GLY A 169 -22.36 4.00 -19.31
C GLY A 169 -21.20 5.00 -19.40
N ASP A 170 -20.74 5.54 -18.27
CA ASP A 170 -19.51 6.34 -18.17
C ASP A 170 -18.37 5.41 -17.71
N GLY A 171 -17.62 4.90 -18.69
CA GLY A 171 -16.40 4.10 -18.44
C GLY A 171 -15.30 4.92 -17.74
N PRO A 172 -14.12 4.30 -17.50
CA PRO A 172 -12.99 5.02 -16.91
C PRO A 172 -12.60 6.22 -17.79
N ARG A 173 -12.29 7.34 -17.12
CA ARG A 173 -11.77 8.58 -17.74
C ARG A 173 -10.35 8.37 -18.26
N LEU A 174 -9.57 7.59 -17.54
CA LEU A 174 -8.19 7.25 -17.88
C LEU A 174 -7.94 5.79 -17.48
N VAL A 175 -7.23 5.06 -18.33
CA VAL A 175 -6.82 3.69 -18.09
C VAL A 175 -5.32 3.58 -18.26
N LEU A 176 -4.66 2.82 -17.39
CA LEU A 176 -3.27 2.42 -17.45
C LEU A 176 -3.21 0.89 -17.47
N ASP A 177 -2.45 0.35 -18.41
CA ASP A 177 -2.04 -1.06 -18.43
C ASP A 177 -0.56 -1.11 -18.84
N LYS A 178 0.33 -1.18 -17.84
CA LYS A 178 1.80 -1.17 -18.03
C LYS A 178 2.43 -2.38 -17.36
N GLU A 179 3.36 -3.01 -18.07
CA GLU A 179 4.22 -4.05 -17.52
C GLU A 179 5.66 -3.57 -17.49
N TYR A 180 6.31 -3.80 -16.35
CA TYR A 180 7.73 -3.50 -16.12
C TYR A 180 8.51 -4.79 -15.89
N ALA A 181 9.76 -4.83 -16.34
CA ALA A 181 10.67 -5.95 -16.14
C ALA A 181 12.10 -5.49 -15.80
N LEU A 182 12.91 -6.38 -15.24
CA LEU A 182 14.28 -6.09 -14.78
C LEU A 182 15.20 -5.62 -15.93
N THR A 183 15.13 -6.30 -17.07
CA THR A 183 16.08 -6.15 -18.19
C THR A 183 15.53 -5.32 -19.36
N GLY A 184 14.29 -4.83 -19.29
CA GLY A 184 13.74 -3.89 -20.26
C GLY A 184 13.66 -4.40 -21.71
N GLY A 185 13.09 -5.59 -21.92
CA GLY A 185 12.88 -6.17 -23.26
C GLY A 185 11.66 -5.58 -23.98
N THR A 186 10.59 -6.38 -24.13
CA THR A 186 9.28 -5.93 -24.62
C THR A 186 8.51 -5.07 -23.61
N SER A 187 8.98 -5.04 -22.37
CA SER A 187 8.39 -4.33 -21.22
C SER A 187 9.34 -3.23 -20.77
N ASP A 188 8.80 -2.17 -20.17
CA ASP A 188 9.62 -1.06 -19.67
C ASP A 188 10.55 -1.54 -18.56
N ARG A 189 11.68 -0.84 -18.39
CA ARG A 189 12.60 -1.16 -17.30
C ARG A 189 12.01 -0.73 -15.95
N LEU A 190 11.99 -1.65 -14.99
CA LEU A 190 11.55 -1.35 -13.63
C LEU A 190 12.57 -0.44 -12.92
N THR A 191 12.24 0.83 -12.79
CA THR A 191 13.07 1.87 -12.16
C THR A 191 12.24 2.68 -11.17
N PRO A 192 12.82 3.11 -10.03
CA PRO A 192 12.12 3.99 -9.11
C PRO A 192 11.89 5.37 -9.72
N GLY A 193 10.71 5.93 -9.49
CA GLY A 193 10.33 7.22 -10.05
C GLY A 193 8.83 7.41 -10.14
N HIS A 194 8.43 8.45 -10.86
CA HIS A 194 7.05 8.84 -11.04
C HIS A 194 6.62 8.60 -12.48
N LEU A 195 5.49 7.95 -12.66
CA LEU A 195 4.79 7.79 -13.92
C LEU A 195 3.55 8.68 -13.91
N ALA A 196 3.59 9.75 -14.69
CA ALA A 196 2.42 10.52 -15.03
C ALA A 196 1.71 9.91 -16.26
N VAL A 197 0.40 9.75 -16.16
CA VAL A 197 -0.49 9.35 -17.26
C VAL A 197 -1.47 10.49 -17.48
N ILE A 198 -1.52 11.02 -18.69
CA ILE A 198 -2.26 12.24 -19.02
C ILE A 198 -3.22 11.93 -20.17
N ASN A 199 -4.50 12.22 -19.99
CA ASN A 199 -5.54 12.05 -21.00
C ASN A 199 -5.59 13.26 -21.96
N ARG A 200 -4.48 13.46 -22.67
CA ARG A 200 -4.33 14.51 -23.68
C ARG A 200 -3.36 14.06 -24.78
N PRO A 201 -3.69 14.27 -26.06
CA PRO A 201 -2.78 13.96 -27.16
C PRO A 201 -1.43 14.70 -27.04
N ALA A 202 -0.33 14.03 -27.36
CA ALA A 202 1.02 14.59 -27.33
C ALA A 202 1.22 15.81 -28.23
N ARG A 203 0.38 15.97 -29.27
CA ARG A 203 0.40 17.13 -30.17
C ARG A 203 -0.14 18.41 -29.52
N ASP A 204 -0.90 18.28 -28.44
CA ASP A 204 -1.63 19.40 -27.85
C ASP A 204 -0.82 20.12 -26.75
N PHE A 205 0.33 19.57 -26.33
CA PHE A 205 1.23 20.20 -25.36
C PHE A 205 2.65 19.61 -25.42
N ASP A 206 3.63 20.36 -24.94
CA ASP A 206 5.04 19.95 -24.95
C ASP A 206 5.41 19.23 -23.65
N VAL A 207 5.68 17.93 -23.75
CA VAL A 207 6.05 17.04 -22.65
C VAL A 207 7.35 17.48 -21.95
N SER A 208 8.25 18.18 -22.64
CA SER A 208 9.49 18.68 -22.05
C SER A 208 9.28 19.80 -21.03
N ARG A 209 8.09 20.41 -21.02
CA ARG A 209 7.66 21.46 -20.09
C ARG A 209 6.93 20.90 -18.87
N LEU A 210 6.75 19.57 -18.82
CA LEU A 210 6.24 18.89 -17.64
C LEU A 210 7.31 18.76 -16.58
N ASP A 211 6.93 19.03 -15.34
CA ASP A 211 7.74 18.79 -14.16
C ASP A 211 6.90 18.16 -13.04
N LEU A 212 7.59 17.49 -12.13
CA LEU A 212 6.99 16.92 -10.92
C LEU A 212 7.63 17.60 -9.72
N ALA A 213 6.82 18.32 -8.94
CA ALA A 213 7.27 19.02 -7.75
C ALA A 213 6.37 18.64 -6.57
N GLY A 214 6.97 18.05 -5.53
CA GLY A 214 6.22 17.61 -4.35
C GLY A 214 5.18 16.53 -4.63
N GLY A 215 5.40 15.70 -5.67
CA GLY A 215 4.44 14.68 -6.11
C GLY A 215 3.32 15.21 -7.00
N GLN A 216 3.22 16.53 -7.21
CA GLN A 216 2.21 17.14 -8.07
C GLN A 216 2.74 17.33 -9.50
N LEU A 217 1.90 16.99 -10.48
CA LEU A 217 2.22 17.21 -11.89
C LEU A 217 2.00 18.67 -12.27
N ARG A 218 3.01 19.25 -12.93
CA ARG A 218 3.03 20.66 -13.31
C ARG A 218 3.37 20.80 -14.78
N LEU A 219 2.85 21.88 -15.37
CA LEU A 219 3.17 22.34 -16.71
C LEU A 219 3.56 23.80 -16.60
N ASP A 220 4.74 24.17 -17.09
CA ASP A 220 5.25 25.54 -17.02
C ASP A 220 5.36 26.11 -15.61
N GLY A 221 5.62 25.25 -14.63
CA GLY A 221 5.68 25.63 -13.23
C GLY A 221 4.32 25.97 -12.61
N GLY A 222 3.20 25.70 -13.27
CA GLY A 222 1.85 25.71 -12.68
C GLY A 222 1.28 24.30 -12.53
N PRO A 223 0.28 24.05 -11.67
CA PRO A 223 -0.47 22.79 -11.68
C PRO A 223 -1.00 22.47 -13.08
N LEU A 224 -0.95 21.21 -13.51
CA LEU A 224 -1.61 20.82 -14.74
C LEU A 224 -3.14 20.88 -14.56
N ASP A 225 -3.84 21.56 -15.45
CA ASP A 225 -5.29 21.68 -15.43
C ASP A 225 -5.92 21.33 -16.81
N GLY A 226 -7.26 21.26 -16.84
CA GLY A 226 -8.02 21.06 -18.08
C GLY A 226 -7.88 19.69 -18.75
N THR A 227 -7.23 18.71 -18.09
CA THR A 227 -7.10 17.33 -18.58
C THR A 227 -7.14 16.34 -17.42
N ASP A 228 -7.71 15.17 -17.64
CA ASP A 228 -7.66 14.09 -16.63
C ASP A 228 -6.25 13.53 -16.56
N TYR A 229 -5.72 13.36 -15.35
CA TYR A 229 -4.40 12.74 -15.18
C TYR A 229 -4.29 11.99 -13.85
N LEU A 230 -3.30 11.10 -13.78
CA LEU A 230 -2.85 10.48 -12.54
C LEU A 230 -1.33 10.38 -12.52
N VAL A 231 -0.75 10.38 -11.32
CA VAL A 231 0.69 10.23 -11.08
C VAL A 231 0.92 9.09 -10.09
N LEU A 232 1.58 8.04 -10.55
CA LEU A 232 1.98 6.91 -9.72
C LEU A 232 3.47 7.03 -9.41
N GLU A 233 3.85 6.78 -8.16
CA GLU A 233 5.24 6.65 -7.76
C GLU A 233 5.56 5.17 -7.53
N LEU A 234 6.57 4.68 -8.25
CA LEU A 234 7.19 3.39 -8.01
C LEU A 234 8.37 3.60 -7.09
N GLN A 235 8.30 3.01 -5.90
CA GLN A 235 9.35 3.11 -4.91
C GLN A 235 10.01 1.76 -4.65
N THR A 236 11.26 1.81 -4.20
CA THR A 236 12.00 0.61 -3.82
C THR A 236 12.82 0.83 -2.56
N THR A 237 13.00 -0.23 -1.80
CA THR A 237 13.94 -0.30 -0.69
C THR A 237 14.51 -1.71 -0.58
N ARG A 238 15.71 -1.86 -0.02
CA ARG A 238 16.26 -3.20 0.30
C ARG A 238 15.82 -3.71 1.66
N GLU A 239 15.46 -2.78 2.54
CA GLU A 239 15.12 -3.06 3.94
C GLU A 239 13.86 -2.28 4.29
N ARG A 240 12.97 -2.92 5.04
CA ARG A 240 11.75 -2.30 5.54
C ARG A 240 11.80 -2.16 7.05
N ASP A 241 11.31 -1.05 7.55
CA ASP A 241 11.27 -0.76 8.99
C ASP A 241 10.11 -1.48 9.70
N ASP A 242 9.04 -1.78 8.96
CA ASP A 242 7.81 -2.45 9.39
C ASP A 242 7.90 -3.99 9.23
N TRP A 243 8.93 -4.59 9.82
CA TRP A 243 9.20 -6.03 9.77
C TRP A 243 8.55 -6.85 10.91
N THR A 244 7.71 -6.20 11.72
CA THR A 244 6.91 -6.88 12.76
C THR A 244 5.70 -7.56 12.12
N PHE A 245 5.61 -8.87 12.28
CA PHE A 245 4.52 -9.69 11.77
C PHE A 245 3.83 -10.35 12.97
N PRO A 246 2.49 -10.32 13.08
CA PRO A 246 1.78 -10.84 14.25
C PRO A 246 2.17 -12.29 14.60
N GLU A 247 2.37 -13.14 13.60
CA GLU A 247 2.79 -14.53 13.78
C GLU A 247 4.20 -14.68 14.36
N LEU A 248 5.11 -13.77 14.03
CA LEU A 248 6.48 -13.78 14.56
C LEU A 248 6.51 -13.17 15.96
N ASP A 249 5.76 -12.10 16.18
CA ASP A 249 5.62 -11.46 17.49
C ASP A 249 5.04 -12.44 18.52
N GLU A 250 4.08 -13.27 18.10
CA GLU A 250 3.51 -14.33 18.93
C GLU A 250 4.55 -15.39 19.32
N LEU A 251 5.36 -15.86 18.37
CA LEU A 251 6.46 -16.80 18.65
C LEU A 251 7.50 -16.20 19.60
N VAL A 252 7.83 -14.91 19.44
CA VAL A 252 8.72 -14.18 20.35
C VAL A 252 8.12 -14.08 21.75
N ARG A 253 6.82 -13.74 21.85
CA ARG A 253 6.10 -13.66 23.13
C ARG A 253 6.08 -14.99 23.86
N GLU A 254 5.76 -16.07 23.15
CA GLU A 254 5.76 -17.42 23.72
C GLU A 254 7.16 -17.87 24.15
N ALA A 255 8.19 -17.55 23.37
CA ALA A 255 9.56 -17.89 23.71
C ALA A 255 9.99 -17.18 25.01
N LYS A 256 9.70 -15.88 25.12
CA LYS A 256 9.94 -15.11 26.36
C LYS A 256 9.20 -15.73 27.55
N GLU A 257 7.95 -16.15 27.37
CA GLU A 257 7.17 -16.82 28.42
C GLU A 257 7.80 -18.14 28.86
N ALA A 258 8.23 -18.99 27.92
CA ALA A 258 8.91 -20.24 28.21
C ALA A 258 10.24 -20.02 28.95
N GLN A 259 10.99 -18.99 28.57
CA GLN A 259 12.22 -18.59 29.25
C GLN A 259 11.95 -18.18 30.70
N LEU A 260 10.93 -17.36 30.95
CA LEU A 260 10.53 -16.91 32.29
C LEU A 260 10.11 -18.08 33.20
N ARG A 261 9.54 -19.14 32.62
CA ARG A 261 9.14 -20.36 33.33
C ARG A 261 10.26 -21.39 33.49
N ASN A 262 11.47 -21.08 33.02
CA ASN A 262 12.61 -22.02 32.95
C ASN A 262 12.29 -23.29 32.15
N GLU A 263 11.40 -23.20 31.15
CA GLU A 263 11.04 -24.28 30.24
C GLU A 263 12.04 -24.36 29.07
N THR A 264 13.33 -24.64 29.34
CA THR A 264 14.43 -24.55 28.34
C THR A 264 14.13 -25.33 27.05
N GLY A 265 13.59 -26.56 27.16
CA GLY A 265 13.25 -27.37 25.99
C GLY A 265 12.07 -26.82 25.16
N ARG A 266 11.20 -25.99 25.74
CA ARG A 266 10.15 -25.27 24.99
C ARG A 266 10.74 -24.00 24.36
N PHE A 267 11.56 -23.26 25.10
CA PHE A 267 12.26 -22.08 24.59
C PHE A 267 13.10 -22.39 23.34
N ASP A 268 13.92 -23.45 23.39
CA ASP A 268 14.76 -23.84 22.26
C ASP A 268 13.94 -24.21 21.01
N ARG A 269 12.80 -24.87 21.19
CA ARG A 269 11.87 -25.21 20.10
C ARG A 269 11.25 -23.95 19.49
N LEU A 270 10.71 -23.06 20.31
CA LEU A 270 10.11 -21.80 19.84
C LEU A 270 11.12 -20.92 19.09
N ARG A 271 12.39 -20.90 19.53
CA ARG A 271 13.46 -20.20 18.81
C ARG A 271 13.73 -20.83 17.44
N GLN A 272 13.70 -22.16 17.33
CA GLN A 272 13.84 -22.85 16.04
C GLN A 272 12.64 -22.57 15.14
N ASP A 273 11.42 -22.65 15.68
CA ASP A 273 10.18 -22.36 14.96
C ASP A 273 10.16 -20.91 14.44
N LEU A 274 10.64 -19.96 15.24
CA LEU A 274 10.79 -18.56 14.85
C LEU A 274 11.76 -18.40 13.66
N LEU A 275 12.92 -19.06 13.70
CA LEU A 275 13.86 -19.02 12.57
C LEU A 275 13.25 -19.61 11.31
N VAL A 276 12.58 -20.77 11.42
CA VAL A 276 11.88 -21.38 10.28
C VAL A 276 10.84 -20.41 9.74
N ALA A 277 10.01 -19.83 10.59
CA ALA A 277 8.97 -18.88 10.21
C ALA A 277 9.54 -17.66 9.48
N ILE A 278 10.66 -17.09 9.95
CA ILE A 278 11.33 -15.96 9.28
C ILE A 278 11.84 -16.37 7.89
N PHE A 279 12.56 -17.49 7.78
CA PHE A 279 13.18 -17.91 6.51
C PHE A 279 12.18 -18.44 5.47
N THR A 280 10.98 -18.82 5.90
CA THR A 280 9.87 -19.18 5.01
C THR A 280 8.83 -18.07 4.88
N HIS A 281 9.06 -16.89 5.50
CA HIS A 281 8.09 -15.82 5.50
C HIS A 281 7.94 -15.22 4.08
N PRO A 282 6.74 -15.25 3.48
CA PRO A 282 6.56 -14.80 2.11
C PRO A 282 6.63 -13.27 1.94
N GLY A 283 6.47 -12.52 3.03
CA GLY A 283 6.58 -11.06 3.06
C GLY A 283 8.00 -10.53 3.28
N LEU A 284 9.02 -11.40 3.34
CA LEU A 284 10.42 -11.02 3.54
C LEU A 284 11.28 -11.42 2.33
N THR A 285 12.19 -10.53 1.91
CA THR A 285 13.22 -10.88 0.92
C THR A 285 14.32 -11.72 1.57
N HIS A 286 15.07 -12.50 0.79
CA HIS A 286 16.20 -13.28 1.31
C HIS A 286 17.26 -12.41 2.00
N ALA A 287 17.47 -11.19 1.50
CA ALA A 287 18.38 -10.24 2.13
C ALA A 287 17.88 -9.85 3.52
N ASP A 288 16.57 -9.58 3.65
CA ASP A 288 15.96 -9.05 4.86
C ASP A 288 15.71 -10.13 5.93
N GLN A 289 15.47 -11.37 5.53
CA GLN A 289 15.31 -12.53 6.44
C GLN A 289 16.46 -12.61 7.47
N LYS A 290 17.70 -12.38 7.02
CA LYS A 290 18.88 -12.42 7.91
C LYS A 290 18.89 -11.26 8.92
N ARG A 291 18.49 -10.06 8.49
CA ARG A 291 18.40 -8.88 9.34
C ARG A 291 17.30 -9.06 10.39
N VAL A 292 16.13 -9.52 9.97
CA VAL A 292 14.99 -9.82 10.86
C VAL A 292 15.36 -10.91 11.87
N ALA A 293 15.97 -12.01 11.43
CA ALA A 293 16.45 -13.07 12.33
C ALA A 293 17.47 -12.54 13.36
N ALA A 294 18.37 -11.65 12.95
CA ALA A 294 19.31 -11.02 13.89
C ALA A 294 18.60 -10.08 14.88
N GLY A 295 17.61 -9.31 14.42
CA GLY A 295 16.80 -8.41 15.26
C GLY A 295 16.00 -9.17 16.31
N MET A 296 15.25 -10.19 15.90
CA MET A 296 14.43 -11.00 16.82
C MET A 296 15.28 -11.83 17.78
N ARG A 297 16.46 -12.29 17.35
CA ARG A 297 17.41 -12.94 18.26
C ARG A 297 17.85 -11.98 19.37
N ARG A 298 18.22 -10.73 19.04
CA ARG A 298 18.56 -9.73 20.06
C ARG A 298 17.39 -9.49 21.00
N GLU A 299 16.17 -9.42 20.47
CA GLU A 299 14.98 -9.21 21.31
C GLU A 299 14.75 -10.36 22.32
N LEU A 300 15.06 -11.60 21.96
CA LEU A 300 15.01 -12.74 22.87
C LEU A 300 16.17 -12.75 23.88
N GLU A 301 17.35 -12.26 23.50
CA GLU A 301 18.52 -12.14 24.37
C GLU A 301 18.34 -11.00 25.40
N ASP A 302 17.77 -9.87 24.97
CA ASP A 302 17.47 -8.70 25.79
C ASP A 302 16.34 -8.97 26.80
N ALA A 303 15.53 -10.01 26.58
CA ALA A 303 14.56 -10.52 27.56
C ALA A 303 15.23 -11.14 28.79
N GLY A 304 16.56 -11.13 28.90
CA GLY A 304 17.27 -11.31 30.16
C GLY A 304 16.99 -10.17 31.14
N TRP A 305 15.90 -10.29 31.92
CA TRP A 305 15.51 -9.37 33.00
C TRP A 305 16.60 -9.11 34.07
N GLY A 306 17.75 -9.78 34.01
CA GLY A 306 18.90 -9.49 34.85
C GLY A 306 19.54 -8.11 34.60
N ALA A 307 19.21 -7.41 33.51
CA ALA A 307 19.66 -6.04 33.25
C ALA A 307 18.58 -5.01 33.64
N ALA A 308 17.32 -5.21 33.24
CA ALA A 308 16.22 -4.27 33.53
C ALA A 308 15.75 -4.26 35.00
N ALA A 309 16.03 -5.33 35.77
CA ALA A 309 15.77 -5.36 37.22
C ALA A 309 16.98 -4.92 38.07
N ARG A 310 18.12 -4.60 37.45
CA ARG A 310 19.32 -4.10 38.16
C ARG A 310 19.43 -2.58 38.21
N ASP A 311 18.76 -1.89 37.30
CA ASP A 311 18.47 -0.48 37.51
C ASP A 311 17.28 -0.42 38.48
N GLU A 312 17.50 0.23 39.61
CA GLU A 312 16.55 0.40 40.71
C GLU A 312 15.14 0.60 40.15
N VAL A 313 14.28 -0.41 40.33
CA VAL A 313 12.85 -0.27 40.08
C VAL A 313 12.38 0.81 41.03
N GLY A 314 12.28 2.03 40.51
CA GLY A 314 11.65 3.16 41.16
C GLY A 314 10.34 2.67 41.76
N SER A 315 10.08 3.10 42.98
CA SER A 315 8.89 2.73 43.74
C SER A 315 7.62 2.89 42.90
N VAL A 316 6.52 2.26 43.30
CA VAL A 316 5.21 2.47 42.64
C VAL A 316 4.88 3.97 42.51
N ALA A 317 5.38 4.82 43.41
CA ALA A 317 5.26 6.27 43.31
C ALA A 317 6.00 6.87 42.11
N ASP A 318 7.15 6.31 41.72
CA ASP A 318 7.94 6.76 40.56
C ASP A 318 7.28 6.37 39.24
N LEU A 319 6.63 5.20 39.18
CA LEU A 319 5.81 4.78 38.03
C LEU A 319 4.56 5.66 37.85
N VAL A 320 3.89 6.05 38.94
CA VAL A 320 2.74 6.97 38.93
C VAL A 320 3.16 8.35 38.41
N ARG A 321 4.32 8.84 38.84
CA ARG A 321 4.88 10.13 38.41
C ARG A 321 5.30 10.13 36.93
N PHE A 322 5.90 9.04 36.44
CA PHE A 322 6.33 8.90 35.05
C PHE A 322 5.15 8.89 34.05
N ARG A 323 4.00 8.31 34.44
CA ARG A 323 2.80 8.27 33.59
C ARG A 323 1.89 9.48 33.71
N GLY A 324 2.28 10.50 34.48
CA GLY A 324 1.47 11.69 34.71
C GLY A 324 0.13 11.39 35.38
N LEU A 325 0.05 10.28 36.13
CA LEU A 325 -1.15 9.94 36.89
C LEU A 325 -1.14 10.73 38.21
N PRO A 326 -2.29 11.25 38.66
CA PRO A 326 -2.37 12.02 39.89
C PRO A 326 -1.96 11.14 41.08
N ALA A 327 -1.17 11.72 41.98
CA ALA A 327 -0.72 11.06 43.19
C ALA A 327 -1.93 10.72 44.09
N PRO A 328 -1.85 9.70 44.96
CA PRO A 328 -2.95 9.32 45.86
C PRO A 328 -3.48 10.48 46.73
N SER A 329 -2.63 11.45 47.06
CA SER A 329 -3.01 12.68 47.77
C SER A 329 -3.84 13.67 46.93
N GLU A 330 -3.73 13.59 45.60
CA GLU A 330 -4.44 14.47 44.65
C GLU A 330 -5.83 13.94 44.31
N VAL A 331 -6.05 12.63 44.44
CA VAL A 331 -7.35 11.96 44.24
C VAL A 331 -8.05 11.54 45.53
N GLY A 332 -7.39 11.64 46.68
CA GLY A 332 -7.91 11.15 47.97
C GLY A 332 -9.18 11.83 48.49
N GLY A 333 -9.60 12.95 47.88
CA GLY A 333 -10.85 13.65 48.20
C GLY A 333 -11.85 13.72 47.05
N LEU A 334 -11.56 13.13 45.89
CA LEU A 334 -12.44 13.14 44.73
C LEU A 334 -13.42 11.96 44.81
N THR A 335 -14.70 12.26 44.67
CA THR A 335 -15.73 11.22 44.53
C THR A 335 -15.79 10.75 43.08
N LEU A 336 -16.38 9.57 42.85
CA LEU A 336 -16.56 9.06 41.48
C LEU A 336 -17.37 10.04 40.60
N GLY A 337 -18.24 10.87 41.21
CA GLY A 337 -18.99 11.92 40.53
C GLY A 337 -18.11 13.08 40.05
N ASP A 338 -17.02 13.40 40.77
CA ASP A 338 -16.08 14.48 40.40
C ASP A 338 -15.14 14.08 39.24
N LEU A 339 -15.01 12.77 38.98
CA LEU A 339 -14.17 12.23 37.90
C LEU A 339 -14.95 11.93 36.60
N LEU A 340 -16.29 11.94 36.67
CA LEU A 340 -17.18 11.60 35.55
C LEU A 340 -18.02 12.80 35.06
N GLY A 341 -17.81 13.98 35.63
CA GLY A 341 -18.42 15.25 35.23
C GLY A 341 -17.65 15.97 34.13
#